data_AF-A0A3D2BTT3-F1
#
_entry.id   AF-A0A3D2BTT3-F1
#
_cell.length_a   1.000
_cell.length_b   1.000
_cell.length_c   1.000
_cell.angle_alpha   90.00
_cell.angle_beta   90.00
_cell.angle_gamma   90.00
#
_symmetry.space_group_name_H-M   'P 1'
#
loop_
_entity.id
_entity.type
_entity.pdbx_description
1 polymer ?
#
loop_
_entity_poly.entity_id
_entity_poly.type
_entity_poly.pdbx_seq_one_letter_code
_entity_poly.pdbx_strand_id
1 'polypeptide(L)'
;MASKDQNAIVEISEIDLPDTTVSAKEAFDLDLDMEIPAFSKKTEYVPDFDDTYCFDHDTTLAIAVAFAHNRRLLIQGYHGTGKSTHV
;
A
#
# COMPACT_ATOMS: atom_id res chain seq x y z
N MET A 1 14.22 -31.58 8.15
CA MET A 1 12.92 -30.87 8.32
C MET A 1 13.10 -29.52 7.66
N ALA A 2 12.57 -29.37 6.45
CA ALA A 2 12.78 -28.18 5.64
C ALA A 2 11.78 -27.09 6.07
N SER A 3 12.25 -26.05 6.77
CA SER A 3 11.55 -24.76 6.79
C SER A 3 11.92 -24.05 5.50
N LYS A 4 11.04 -24.19 4.50
CA LYS A 4 11.15 -23.44 3.25
C LYS A 4 10.59 -22.06 3.55
N ASP A 5 11.48 -21.06 3.64
CA ASP A 5 11.11 -19.67 3.85
C ASP A 5 10.09 -19.21 2.79
N GLN A 6 8.96 -18.69 3.26
CA GLN A 6 7.73 -18.47 2.51
C GLN A 6 7.69 -17.09 1.83
N ASN A 7 8.70 -16.72 1.05
CA ASN A 7 8.62 -15.57 0.15
C ASN A 7 8.63 -16.06 -1.30
N ALA A 8 7.51 -16.63 -1.74
CA ALA A 8 7.28 -16.90 -3.15
C ALA A 8 6.84 -15.59 -3.82
N ILE A 9 7.71 -15.00 -4.63
CA ILE A 9 7.36 -13.92 -5.55
C ILE A 9 6.43 -14.53 -6.60
N VAL A 10 5.22 -14.00 -6.73
CA VAL A 10 4.21 -14.48 -7.69
C VAL A 10 4.26 -13.60 -8.95
N GLU A 11 4.12 -14.22 -10.12
CA GLU A 11 4.03 -13.47 -11.39
C GLU A 11 2.78 -12.59 -11.42
N ILE A 12 2.90 -11.36 -11.93
CA ILE A 12 1.80 -10.36 -11.99
C ILE A 12 0.55 -10.91 -12.69
N SER A 13 0.73 -11.79 -13.68
CA SER A 13 -0.34 -12.37 -14.49
C SER A 13 -1.40 -13.11 -13.67
N GLU A 14 -1.11 -13.46 -12.41
CA GLU A 14 -2.03 -14.11 -11.49
C GLU A 14 -2.80 -13.15 -10.57
N ILE A 15 -2.48 -11.85 -10.56
CA ILE A 15 -3.02 -10.86 -9.60
C ILE A 15 -3.49 -9.60 -10.35
N ASP A 16 -4.77 -9.56 -10.69
CA ASP A 16 -5.38 -8.41 -11.41
C ASP A 16 -6.22 -7.50 -10.51
N LEU A 17 -6.72 -8.00 -9.38
CA LEU A 17 -7.63 -7.27 -8.49
C LEU A 17 -7.29 -7.55 -7.01
N PRO A 18 -7.53 -6.58 -6.11
CA PRO A 18 -7.44 -6.81 -4.68
C PRO A 18 -8.30 -8.01 -4.25
N ASP A 19 -7.74 -8.91 -3.46
CA ASP A 19 -8.37 -10.17 -3.01
C ASP A 19 -8.66 -10.20 -1.51
N THR A 20 -8.26 -9.15 -0.77
CA THR A 20 -8.51 -8.98 0.66
C THR A 20 -8.76 -7.50 1.01
N THR A 21 -9.05 -7.23 2.27
CA THR A 21 -9.06 -5.87 2.84
C THR A 21 -8.15 -5.78 4.06
N VAL A 22 -7.83 -4.54 4.47
CA VAL A 22 -7.12 -4.23 5.71
C VAL A 22 -7.68 -2.96 6.34
N SER A 23 -7.69 -2.90 7.67
CA SER A 23 -8.07 -1.69 8.40
C SER A 23 -7.07 -0.56 8.13
N ALA A 24 -7.59 0.64 7.83
CA ALA A 24 -6.77 1.86 7.69
C ALA A 24 -5.97 2.18 8.96
N LYS A 25 -6.54 1.87 10.12
CA LYS A 25 -5.90 2.05 11.42
C LYS A 25 -4.73 1.09 11.63
N GLU A 26 -4.91 -0.17 11.28
CA GLU A 26 -3.85 -1.18 11.44
C GLU A 26 -2.72 -0.99 10.41
N ALA A 27 -3.05 -0.57 9.18
CA ALA A 27 -2.08 -0.43 8.10
C ALA A 27 -1.25 0.87 8.19
N PHE A 28 -1.87 1.99 8.56
CA PHE A 28 -1.27 3.32 8.44
C PHE A 28 -1.47 4.22 9.68
N ASP A 29 -1.99 3.68 10.79
CA ASP A 29 -2.31 4.45 12.00
C ASP A 29 -3.27 5.64 11.73
N LEU A 30 -4.15 5.48 10.74
CA LEU A 30 -5.19 6.45 10.45
C LEU A 30 -6.39 6.17 11.36
N ASP A 31 -6.81 7.15 12.16
CA ASP A 31 -8.00 7.03 13.02
C ASP A 31 -9.30 7.15 12.20
N LEU A 32 -9.49 6.19 11.31
CA LEU A 32 -10.61 6.08 10.39
C LEU A 32 -11.15 4.65 10.44
N ASP A 33 -12.45 4.52 10.71
CA ASP A 33 -13.16 3.25 10.64
C ASP A 33 -13.47 2.89 9.18
N MET A 34 -12.44 2.44 8.46
CA MET A 34 -12.50 2.11 7.03
C MET A 34 -11.60 0.92 6.70
N GLU A 35 -12.14 0.04 5.86
CA GLU A 35 -11.40 -1.05 5.21
C GLU A 35 -10.88 -0.60 3.84
N ILE A 36 -9.59 -0.86 3.58
CA ILE A 36 -8.91 -0.56 2.32
C ILE A 36 -8.76 -1.87 1.55
N PRO A 37 -9.09 -1.93 0.24
CA PRO A 37 -8.74 -3.08 -0.59
C PRO A 37 -7.23 -3.36 -0.54
N ALA A 38 -6.85 -4.62 -0.50
CA ALA A 38 -5.45 -5.04 -0.38
C ALA A 38 -5.21 -6.35 -1.13
N PHE A 39 -3.93 -6.71 -1.26
CA PHE A 39 -3.48 -7.94 -1.90
C PHE A 39 -2.84 -8.88 -0.87
N SER A 40 -3.25 -10.15 -0.87
CA SER A 40 -2.71 -11.16 0.05
C SER A 40 -1.29 -11.62 -0.31
N LYS A 41 -0.85 -11.35 -1.54
CA LYS A 41 0.44 -11.78 -2.10
C LYS A 41 1.25 -10.58 -2.58
N LYS A 42 2.56 -10.63 -2.35
CA LYS A 42 3.52 -9.66 -2.88
C LYS A 42 4.01 -10.08 -4.27
N THR A 43 4.31 -9.10 -5.11
CA THR A 43 4.98 -9.26 -6.41
C THR A 43 6.33 -8.54 -6.40
N GLU A 44 7.11 -8.68 -7.46
CA GLU A 44 8.39 -7.97 -7.63
C GLU A 44 8.27 -6.43 -7.68
N TYR A 45 7.05 -5.90 -7.88
CA TYR A 45 6.79 -4.45 -7.92
C TYR A 45 6.46 -3.86 -6.56
N VAL A 46 6.23 -4.71 -5.55
CA VAL A 46 5.99 -4.25 -4.18
C VAL A 46 7.35 -4.01 -3.52
N PRO A 47 7.66 -2.76 -3.09
CA PRO A 47 8.91 -2.47 -2.40
C PRO A 47 9.06 -3.27 -1.10
N ASP A 48 10.31 -3.42 -0.66
CA ASP A 48 10.59 -3.90 0.69
C ASP A 48 10.03 -2.94 1.74
N PHE A 49 9.65 -3.48 2.89
CA PHE A 49 9.13 -2.67 4.00
C PHE A 49 10.27 -1.87 4.64
N ASP A 50 10.09 -0.55 4.75
CA ASP A 50 11.00 0.38 5.40
C ASP A 50 10.37 0.90 6.69
N ASP A 51 10.90 0.46 7.84
CA ASP A 51 10.42 0.85 9.16
C ASP A 51 10.82 2.28 9.57
N THR A 52 11.70 2.92 8.79
CA THR A 52 12.13 4.30 8.99
C THR A 52 11.30 5.30 8.20
N TYR A 53 10.50 4.84 7.24
CA TYR A 53 9.65 5.72 6.45
C TYR A 53 8.49 6.25 7.29
N CYS A 54 8.33 7.57 7.29
CA CYS A 54 7.24 8.24 7.99
C CYS A 54 6.17 8.67 6.99
N PHE A 55 5.00 8.04 7.08
CA PHE A 55 3.85 8.39 6.25
C PHE A 55 3.27 9.75 6.67
N ASP A 56 3.28 10.71 5.74
CA ASP A 56 2.46 11.91 5.86
C ASP A 56 0.97 11.54 5.97
N HIS A 57 0.31 12.04 7.03
CA HIS A 57 -1.06 11.67 7.38
C HIS A 57 -2.06 12.00 6.25
N ASP A 58 -2.07 13.25 5.79
CA ASP A 58 -3.09 13.74 4.86
C ASP A 58 -2.92 13.09 3.47
N THR A 59 -1.68 12.93 3.02
CA THR A 59 -1.38 12.26 1.74
C THR A 59 -1.78 10.79 1.80
N THR A 60 -1.48 10.08 2.88
CA THR A 60 -1.83 8.66 3.05
C THR A 60 -3.34 8.47 3.12
N LEU A 61 -4.04 9.31 3.87
CA LEU A 61 -5.50 9.30 3.93
C LEU A 61 -6.12 9.53 2.55
N ALA A 62 -5.63 10.53 1.81
CA ALA A 62 -6.15 10.83 0.47
C ALA A 62 -5.93 9.66 -0.50
N ILE A 63 -4.76 9.00 -0.46
CA ILE A 63 -4.46 7.82 -1.27
C ILE A 63 -5.38 6.66 -0.91
N ALA A 64 -5.51 6.34 0.38
CA ALA A 64 -6.33 5.23 0.86
C ALA A 64 -7.80 5.37 0.41
N VAL A 65 -8.40 6.56 0.61
CA VAL A 65 -9.77 6.86 0.20
C VAL A 65 -9.92 6.83 -1.32
N ALA A 66 -8.97 7.40 -2.05
CA ALA A 66 -8.99 7.41 -3.51
C ALA A 66 -8.91 5.99 -4.08
N PHE A 67 -8.03 5.15 -3.54
CA PHE A 67 -7.87 3.76 -3.93
C PHE A 67 -9.14 2.95 -3.62
N ALA A 68 -9.66 3.04 -2.40
CA ALA A 68 -10.85 2.30 -1.97
C ALA A 68 -12.10 2.63 -2.79
N HIS A 69 -12.21 3.85 -3.32
CA HIS A 69 -13.37 4.30 -4.08
C HIS A 69 -13.12 4.47 -5.59
N ASN A 70 -11.99 3.96 -6.10
CA ASN A 70 -11.60 4.09 -7.50
C ASN A 70 -11.72 5.55 -8.01
N ARG A 71 -11.18 6.49 -7.21
CA ARG A 71 -11.14 7.93 -7.52
C ARG A 71 -9.74 8.32 -7.96
N ARG A 72 -9.67 9.20 -8.95
CA ARG A 72 -8.40 9.79 -9.39
C ARG A 72 -7.95 10.82 -8.36
N LEU A 73 -6.72 10.70 -7.89
CA LEU A 73 -6.07 11.63 -6.97
C LEU A 73 -4.92 12.35 -7.68
N LEU A 74 -4.75 13.64 -7.39
CA LEU A 74 -3.59 14.42 -7.81
C LEU A 74 -2.74 14.75 -6.58
N ILE A 75 -1.51 14.25 -6.55
CA ILE A 75 -0.51 14.58 -5.52
C ILE A 75 0.45 15.62 -6.10
N GLN A 76 0.50 16.80 -5.51
CA GLN A 76 1.36 17.90 -5.96
C GLN A 76 2.31 18.36 -4.85
N GLY A 77 3.49 18.82 -5.25
CA GLY A 77 4.53 19.33 -4.35
C GLY A 77 5.83 19.58 -5.10
N TYR A 78 6.72 20.38 -4.52
CA TYR A 78 8.01 20.73 -5.12
C TYR A 78 8.88 19.50 -5.41
N HIS A 79 9.95 19.68 -6.20
CA HIS A 79 10.91 18.62 -6.44
C HIS A 79 11.56 18.18 -5.12
N GLY A 80 11.72 16.87 -4.91
CA GLY A 80 12.37 16.33 -3.71
C GLY A 80 11.50 16.23 -2.45
N THR A 81 10.19 16.48 -2.53
CA THR A 81 9.27 16.36 -1.37
C THR A 81 8.69 14.95 -1.17
N GLY A 82 9.35 13.91 -1.67
CA GLY A 82 8.95 12.51 -1.41
C GLY A 82 7.71 11.98 -2.12
N LYS A 83 7.04 12.74 -3.01
CA LYS A 83 5.78 12.31 -3.68
C LYS A 83 5.81 10.91 -4.30
N SER A 84 6.87 10.61 -5.05
CA SER A 84 7.02 9.31 -5.72
C SER A 84 7.50 8.21 -4.78
N THR A 85 8.10 8.58 -3.64
CA THR A 85 8.51 7.62 -2.61
C THR A 85 7.33 7.25 -1.71
N HIS A 86 6.33 8.14 -1.60
CA HIS A 86 5.10 7.91 -0.83
C HIS A 86 4.14 6.90 -1.49
N VAL A 87 4.25 6.73 -2.81
CA VAL A 87 3.44 5.79 -3.62
C VAL A 87 4.25 4.54 -3.89
#